data_AF-A0A7C5WWR6-F1
#
_entry.id   AF-A0A7C5WWR6-F1
#
_cell.length_a   1.000
_cell.length_b   1.000
_cell.length_c   1.000
_cell.angle_alpha   90.00
_cell.angle_beta   90.00
_cell.angle_gamma   90.00
#
_symmetry.space_group_name_H-M   'P 1'
#
loop_
_entity.id
_entity.type
_entity.pdbx_description
1 polymer ?
#
loop_
_entity_poly.entity_id
_entity_poly.type
_entity_poly.pdbx_seq_one_letter_code
_entity_poly.pdbx_strand_id
1 'polypeptide(L)'
;ITKLLYHFGEAHPASPDKKALQNAKRNIEGIHIDGTSIRSDKGIVIDLGGMGKGYAVDKAAVFLHEHNVSRGIVALSGDIRCIGECTIGIQSPFDERMFAKAKSKITNLSVSTSGTYRRYATKKSEHHLIDPKRATQGNAFVSVTLFTDANNTTADAYATAVSVMPKAKALAFLKEHSEIGYILVEPDGKIIESNCEKFVYLVWYVREPLKR
;
A
#
# COMPACT_ATOMS: atom_id res chain seq x y z
N ILE A 1 8.50 15.41 2.81
CA ILE A 1 7.46 15.88 1.86
C ILE A 1 6.06 15.63 2.42
N THR A 2 5.72 14.40 2.79
CA THR A 2 4.38 14.00 3.27
C THR A 2 3.88 14.88 4.43
N LYS A 3 4.38 14.68 5.64
CA LYS A 3 3.92 15.43 6.82
C LYS A 3 4.37 16.90 6.78
N LEU A 4 5.65 17.15 6.51
CA LEU A 4 6.23 18.50 6.62
C LEU A 4 5.76 19.54 5.60
N LEU A 5 5.23 19.13 4.44
CA LEU A 5 4.82 20.09 3.40
C LEU A 5 3.33 20.00 3.08
N TYR A 6 2.78 18.79 3.02
CA TYR A 6 1.35 18.60 2.75
C TYR A 6 0.50 18.49 4.03
N HIS A 7 1.12 18.23 5.19
CA HIS A 7 0.41 18.10 6.47
C HIS A 7 -0.72 17.04 6.39
N PHE A 8 -0.43 15.93 5.68
CA PHE A 8 -1.41 14.87 5.48
C PHE A 8 -1.95 14.33 6.80
N GLY A 9 -3.28 14.36 6.97
CA GLY A 9 -3.95 13.85 8.16
C GLY A 9 -3.97 14.83 9.35
N GLU A 10 -3.49 16.06 9.17
CA GLU A 10 -3.62 17.13 10.16
C GLU A 10 -4.93 17.92 9.96
N ALA A 11 -5.33 18.71 10.96
CA ALA A 11 -6.54 19.54 10.91
C ALA A 11 -6.52 20.54 9.74
N HIS A 12 -5.33 20.97 9.32
CA HIS A 12 -5.12 21.94 8.26
C HIS A 12 -4.11 21.40 7.23
N PRO A 13 -4.54 20.55 6.28
CA PRO A 13 -3.67 20.09 5.20
C PRO A 13 -3.27 21.26 4.28
N ALA A 14 -2.08 21.17 3.70
CA ALA A 14 -1.50 22.21 2.87
C ALA A 14 -1.32 21.76 1.41
N SER A 15 -1.33 22.73 0.50
CA SER A 15 -0.94 22.56 -0.90
C SER A 15 0.39 23.30 -1.13
N PRO A 16 1.54 22.63 -0.94
CA PRO A 16 2.85 23.25 -1.09
C PRO A 16 3.14 23.62 -2.54
N ASP A 17 3.84 24.73 -2.73
CA ASP A 17 4.27 25.13 -4.08
C ASP A 17 5.35 24.20 -4.66
N LYS A 18 5.55 24.29 -5.98
CA LYS A 18 6.53 23.46 -6.69
C LYS A 18 7.96 23.65 -6.17
N LYS A 19 8.32 24.86 -5.73
CA LYS A 19 9.67 25.18 -5.26
C LYS A 19 9.94 24.49 -3.93
N ALA A 20 8.98 24.48 -3.01
CA ALA A 20 9.04 23.77 -1.73
C ALA A 20 9.20 22.26 -1.94
N LEU A 21 8.45 21.67 -2.88
CA LEU A 21 8.57 20.25 -3.23
C LEU A 21 9.92 19.88 -3.82
N GLN A 22 10.44 20.71 -4.74
CA GLN A 22 11.75 20.48 -5.37
C GLN A 22 12.89 20.58 -4.36
N ASN A 23 12.82 21.57 -3.46
CA ASN A 23 13.82 21.81 -2.42
C ASN A 23 13.72 20.83 -1.24
N ALA A 24 12.67 20.00 -1.18
CA ALA A 24 12.51 19.04 -0.11
C ALA A 24 13.66 18.02 -0.13
N LYS A 25 14.37 17.92 1.00
CA LYS A 25 15.41 16.91 1.21
C LYS A 25 14.80 15.51 1.17
N ARG A 26 15.39 14.66 0.34
CA ARG A 26 14.98 13.28 0.07
C ARG A 26 16.25 12.46 -0.14
N ASN A 27 16.70 11.79 0.90
CA ASN A 27 17.86 10.92 0.79
C ASN A 27 17.73 9.76 1.78
N ILE A 28 17.60 8.55 1.25
CA ILE A 28 17.54 7.34 2.09
C ILE A 28 18.92 7.01 2.68
N GLU A 29 20.00 7.39 1.99
CA GLU A 29 21.38 7.25 2.49
C GLU A 29 21.69 8.21 3.65
N GLY A 30 20.83 9.20 3.87
CA GLY A 30 20.90 10.08 5.04
C GLY A 30 20.34 9.47 6.33
N ILE A 31 19.96 8.18 6.30
CA ILE A 31 19.53 7.40 7.48
C ILE A 31 20.66 6.43 7.82
N HIS A 32 21.16 6.52 9.04
CA HIS A 32 22.26 5.72 9.57
C HIS A 32 21.74 4.81 10.68
N ILE A 33 22.02 3.52 10.58
CA ILE A 33 21.59 2.51 11.56
C ILE A 33 22.84 1.84 12.13
N ASP A 34 23.00 1.88 13.45
CA ASP A 34 24.07 1.23 14.18
C ASP A 34 23.48 0.47 15.38
N GLY A 35 23.36 -0.85 15.22
CA GLY A 35 22.65 -1.71 16.17
C GLY A 35 21.20 -1.25 16.40
N THR A 36 20.91 -0.77 17.61
CA THR A 36 19.60 -0.24 18.00
C THR A 36 19.50 1.28 17.89
N SER A 37 20.57 1.97 17.49
CA SER A 37 20.61 3.42 17.33
C SER A 37 20.30 3.81 15.88
N ILE A 38 19.40 4.78 15.70
CA ILE A 38 19.06 5.36 14.40
C ILE A 38 19.35 6.86 14.43
N ARG A 39 20.12 7.35 13.45
CA ARG A 39 20.40 8.77 13.26
C ARG A 39 20.01 9.19 11.85
N SER A 40 19.48 10.40 11.69
CA SER A 40 19.26 10.99 10.37
C SER A 40 20.10 12.26 10.16
N ASP A 41 20.43 12.53 8.91
CA ASP A 41 21.05 13.79 8.51
C ASP A 41 20.10 14.97 8.72
N LYS A 42 20.66 16.17 8.91
CA LYS A 42 19.87 17.39 9.17
C LYS A 42 18.83 17.63 8.08
N GLY A 43 17.56 17.63 8.50
CA GLY A 43 16.40 17.88 7.63
C GLY A 43 15.85 16.62 6.93
N ILE A 44 16.38 15.43 7.23
CA ILE A 44 15.75 14.15 6.89
C ILE A 44 14.84 13.73 8.04
N VAL A 45 13.56 13.51 7.71
CA VAL A 45 12.53 13.03 8.64
C VAL A 45 12.05 11.67 8.17
N ILE A 46 11.99 10.73 9.11
CA ILE A 46 11.51 9.37 8.87
C ILE A 46 9.99 9.35 9.05
N ASP A 47 9.30 8.84 8.03
CA ASP A 47 7.85 8.60 8.05
C ASP A 47 7.59 7.15 7.66
N LEU A 48 7.04 6.39 8.59
CA LEU A 48 6.74 4.96 8.41
C LEU A 48 5.32 4.72 7.89
N GLY A 49 4.59 5.75 7.43
CA GLY A 49 3.20 5.62 6.99
C GLY A 49 2.95 4.58 5.88
N GLY A 50 3.96 4.31 5.04
CA GLY A 50 3.91 3.34 3.94
C GLY A 50 4.30 1.90 4.30
N MET A 51 4.55 1.59 5.58
CA MET A 51 4.85 0.21 6.04
C MET A 51 4.41 -0.08 7.49
N GLY A 52 4.19 0.96 8.28
CA GLY A 52 3.94 0.84 9.72
C GLY A 52 2.60 0.20 10.06
N LYS A 53 1.61 0.30 9.16
CA LYS A 53 0.31 -0.35 9.33
C LYS A 53 0.46 -1.84 9.14
N GLY A 54 1.15 -2.27 8.07
CA GLY A 54 1.52 -3.67 7.86
C GLY A 54 2.30 -4.25 9.05
N TYR A 55 3.25 -3.48 9.61
CA TYR A 55 3.96 -3.89 10.83
C TYR A 55 3.05 -4.08 12.04
N ALA A 56 2.13 -3.15 12.28
CA ALA A 56 1.16 -3.28 13.38
C ALA A 56 0.26 -4.51 13.19
N VAL A 57 -0.18 -4.78 11.97
CA VAL A 57 -0.96 -5.97 11.60
C VAL A 57 -0.18 -7.25 11.87
N ASP A 58 1.10 -7.30 11.48
CA ASP A 58 1.97 -8.45 11.75
C ASP A 58 2.14 -8.69 13.25
N LYS A 59 2.39 -7.63 14.04
CA LYS A 59 2.54 -7.74 15.49
C LYS A 59 1.27 -8.22 16.18
N ALA A 60 0.11 -7.71 15.77
CA ALA A 60 -1.16 -8.15 16.30
C ALA A 60 -1.44 -9.62 15.94
N ALA A 61 -1.11 -10.06 14.72
CA ALA A 61 -1.27 -11.46 14.32
C ALA A 61 -0.36 -12.40 15.11
N VAL A 62 0.91 -12.02 15.35
CA VAL A 62 1.84 -12.77 16.21
C VAL A 62 1.29 -12.89 17.63
N PHE A 63 0.85 -11.77 18.23
CA PHE A 63 0.27 -11.78 19.57
C PHE A 63 -0.92 -12.74 19.68
N LEU A 64 -1.84 -12.71 18.71
CA LEU A 64 -3.00 -13.60 18.70
C LEU A 64 -2.59 -15.07 18.56
N HIS A 65 -1.58 -15.35 17.73
CA HIS A 65 -1.05 -16.70 17.58
C HIS A 65 -0.44 -17.23 18.88
N GLU A 66 0.33 -16.42 19.60
CA GLU A 66 0.88 -16.74 20.92
C GLU A 66 -0.21 -17.01 21.97
N HIS A 67 -1.43 -16.50 21.75
CA HIS A 67 -2.61 -16.74 22.60
C HIS A 67 -3.53 -17.84 22.03
N ASN A 68 -2.99 -18.75 21.21
CA ASN A 68 -3.68 -19.92 20.66
C ASN A 68 -4.90 -19.59 19.76
N VAL A 69 -4.96 -18.38 19.19
CA VAL A 69 -5.95 -18.07 18.16
C VAL A 69 -5.55 -18.77 16.86
N SER A 70 -6.40 -19.68 16.40
CA SER A 70 -6.14 -20.52 15.21
C SER A 70 -6.86 -20.06 13.95
N ARG A 71 -7.86 -19.18 14.08
CA ARG A 71 -8.58 -18.58 12.95
C ARG A 71 -9.01 -17.15 13.23
N GLY A 72 -8.78 -16.25 12.29
CA GLY A 72 -9.14 -14.84 12.41
C GLY A 72 -8.61 -13.98 11.27
N ILE A 73 -8.93 -12.70 11.30
CA ILE A 73 -8.43 -11.69 10.37
C ILE A 73 -8.03 -10.47 11.20
N VAL A 74 -6.77 -10.06 11.07
CA VAL A 74 -6.29 -8.77 11.57
C VAL A 74 -6.34 -7.79 10.40
N ALA A 75 -7.01 -6.66 10.55
CA ALA A 75 -7.16 -5.67 9.50
C ALA A 75 -6.95 -4.25 10.02
N LEU A 76 -6.12 -3.46 9.33
CA LEU A 76 -5.88 -2.07 9.63
C LEU A 76 -5.78 -1.26 8.33
N SER A 77 -6.81 -0.48 8.02
CA SER A 77 -6.80 0.48 6.91
C SER A 77 -6.43 -0.10 5.51
N GLY A 78 -6.80 -1.35 5.23
CA GLY A 78 -6.52 -2.02 3.96
C GLY A 78 -5.34 -3.01 4.01
N ASP A 79 -4.57 -2.99 5.10
CA ASP A 79 -3.59 -4.02 5.43
C ASP A 79 -4.26 -5.15 6.23
N ILE A 80 -4.12 -6.38 5.76
CA ILE A 80 -4.81 -7.55 6.29
C ILE A 80 -3.84 -8.71 6.46
N ARG A 81 -3.83 -9.33 7.64
CA ARG A 81 -3.17 -10.61 7.90
C ARG A 81 -4.21 -11.62 8.33
N CYS A 82 -4.30 -12.70 7.56
CA CYS A 82 -5.14 -13.83 7.92
C CYS A 82 -4.42 -14.72 8.94
N ILE A 83 -5.18 -15.19 9.92
CA ILE A 83 -4.79 -16.24 10.85
C ILE A 83 -5.65 -17.43 10.44
N GLY A 84 -5.04 -18.47 9.87
CA GLY A 84 -5.81 -19.49 9.15
C GLY A 84 -6.47 -18.97 7.86
N GLU A 85 -7.24 -19.82 7.20
CA GLU A 85 -7.92 -19.43 5.98
C GLU A 85 -8.92 -18.29 6.20
N CYS A 86 -9.00 -17.39 5.24
CA CYS A 86 -9.84 -16.20 5.31
C CYS A 86 -10.55 -15.95 3.99
N THR A 87 -11.53 -15.07 4.04
CA THR A 87 -12.17 -14.54 2.86
C THR A 87 -12.35 -13.05 3.03
N ILE A 88 -11.81 -12.29 2.08
CA ILE A 88 -11.81 -10.83 2.10
C ILE A 88 -12.50 -10.30 0.86
N GLY A 89 -13.07 -9.11 0.97
CA GLY A 89 -13.54 -8.39 -0.20
C GLY A 89 -12.50 -7.38 -0.68
N ILE A 90 -12.53 -7.06 -1.97
CA ILE A 90 -11.75 -6.00 -2.60
C ILE A 90 -12.69 -4.87 -3.01
N GLN A 91 -12.51 -3.70 -2.38
CA GLN A 91 -13.35 -2.52 -2.56
C GLN A 91 -12.94 -1.75 -3.82
N SER A 92 -13.92 -1.24 -4.57
CA SER A 92 -13.71 -0.34 -5.70
C SER A 92 -12.96 0.92 -5.26
N PRO A 93 -11.99 1.42 -6.05
CA PRO A 93 -11.38 2.72 -5.77
C PRO A 93 -12.28 3.91 -6.13
N PHE A 94 -13.42 3.67 -6.79
CA PHE A 94 -14.32 4.71 -7.28
C PHE A 94 -15.57 4.89 -6.41
N ASP A 95 -15.93 3.89 -5.61
CA ASP A 95 -17.11 3.89 -4.74
C ASP A 95 -16.95 2.94 -3.55
N GLU A 96 -18.00 2.81 -2.73
CA GLU A 96 -17.99 1.94 -1.54
C GLU A 96 -18.39 0.47 -1.84
N ARG A 97 -18.56 0.09 -3.12
CA ARG A 97 -18.94 -1.27 -3.50
C ARG A 97 -17.72 -2.18 -3.60
N MET A 98 -17.95 -3.46 -3.42
CA MET A 98 -16.94 -4.49 -3.68
C MET A 98 -16.97 -4.87 -5.16
N PHE A 99 -15.82 -4.90 -5.82
CA PHE A 99 -15.74 -5.39 -7.20
C PHE A 99 -15.28 -6.85 -7.28
N ALA A 100 -14.65 -7.36 -6.22
CA ALA A 100 -14.23 -8.74 -6.12
C ALA A 100 -14.25 -9.25 -4.67
N LYS A 101 -14.19 -10.58 -4.54
CA LYS A 101 -13.97 -11.29 -3.29
C LYS A 101 -12.83 -12.29 -3.49
N ALA A 102 -11.93 -12.34 -2.52
CA ALA A 102 -10.77 -13.21 -2.51
C ALA A 102 -10.88 -14.20 -1.34
N LYS A 103 -11.02 -15.49 -1.64
CA LYS A 103 -10.91 -16.57 -0.66
C LYS A 103 -9.48 -17.08 -0.64
N SER A 104 -8.82 -17.09 0.51
CA SER A 104 -7.43 -17.55 0.58
C SER A 104 -7.30 -19.03 0.24
N LYS A 105 -6.21 -19.38 -0.43
CA LYS A 105 -5.71 -20.75 -0.64
C LYS A 105 -4.68 -21.17 0.39
N ILE A 106 -4.14 -20.19 1.11
CA ILE A 106 -3.13 -20.34 2.15
C ILE A 106 -3.68 -19.84 3.47
N THR A 107 -3.11 -20.32 4.57
CA THR A 107 -3.56 -20.06 5.94
C THR A 107 -3.05 -18.74 6.51
N ASN A 108 -1.95 -18.18 6.02
CA ASN A 108 -1.38 -16.95 6.59
C ASN A 108 -1.21 -15.90 5.50
N LEU A 109 -2.28 -15.65 4.76
CA LEU A 109 -2.27 -14.68 3.68
C LEU A 109 -2.08 -13.26 4.23
N SER A 110 -1.10 -12.54 3.67
CA SER A 110 -1.01 -11.09 3.79
C SER A 110 -1.63 -10.43 2.57
N VAL A 111 -2.42 -9.40 2.81
CA VAL A 111 -2.96 -8.53 1.76
C VAL A 111 -2.70 -7.09 2.15
N SER A 112 -2.22 -6.28 1.21
CA SER A 112 -2.11 -4.84 1.42
C SER A 112 -2.70 -4.11 0.22
N THR A 113 -3.43 -3.03 0.47
CA THR A 113 -3.97 -2.17 -0.58
C THR A 113 -3.52 -0.73 -0.38
N SER A 114 -2.77 -0.21 -1.35
CA SER A 114 -2.44 1.21 -1.47
C SER A 114 -3.34 1.87 -2.50
N GLY A 115 -4.01 2.95 -2.12
CA GLY A 115 -4.99 3.63 -2.98
C GLY A 115 -4.97 5.14 -2.85
N THR A 116 -5.25 5.84 -3.95
CA THR A 116 -5.22 7.32 -4.01
C THR A 116 -6.49 7.97 -3.45
N TYR A 117 -7.53 7.17 -3.22
CA TYR A 117 -8.89 7.62 -2.88
C TYR A 117 -9.15 7.75 -1.37
N ARG A 118 -8.26 7.26 -0.50
CA ARG A 118 -8.45 7.30 0.97
C ARG A 118 -7.99 8.61 1.62
N ARG A 119 -6.85 9.17 1.20
CA ARG A 119 -6.22 10.34 1.85
C ARG A 119 -5.61 11.29 0.83
N TYR A 120 -6.03 12.54 0.88
CA TYR A 120 -5.56 13.65 0.06
C TYR A 120 -5.55 14.95 0.86
N ALA A 121 -4.81 15.95 0.37
CA ALA A 121 -4.70 17.27 0.99
C ALA A 121 -5.88 18.14 0.57
N THR A 122 -5.65 19.19 -0.23
CA THR A 122 -6.73 20.12 -0.62
C THR A 122 -7.54 19.62 -1.82
N LYS A 123 -6.91 18.81 -2.69
CA LYS A 123 -7.52 18.26 -3.92
C LYS A 123 -7.27 16.76 -4.01
N LYS A 124 -8.17 16.01 -4.66
CA LYS A 124 -7.98 14.54 -4.89
C LYS A 124 -6.67 14.20 -5.60
N SER A 125 -6.17 15.08 -6.48
CA SER A 125 -4.87 14.92 -7.14
C SER A 125 -3.67 15.03 -6.20
N GLU A 126 -3.86 15.63 -5.02
CA GLU A 126 -2.85 15.79 -3.97
C GLU A 126 -2.96 14.66 -2.96
N HIS A 127 -2.92 13.40 -3.41
CA HIS A 127 -2.95 12.26 -2.49
C HIS A 127 -1.59 12.02 -1.82
N HIS A 128 -1.61 11.22 -0.75
CA HIS A 128 -0.46 10.95 0.11
C HIS A 128 0.65 10.07 -0.51
N LEU A 129 0.36 9.34 -1.59
CA LEU A 129 1.33 8.48 -2.29
C LEU A 129 2.25 9.33 -3.20
N ILE A 130 3.46 9.61 -2.72
CA ILE A 130 4.43 10.50 -3.39
C ILE A 130 5.60 9.69 -3.94
N ASP A 131 5.93 9.89 -5.21
CA ASP A 131 7.19 9.46 -5.81
C ASP A 131 8.34 10.31 -5.25
N PRO A 132 9.23 9.72 -4.42
CA PRO A 132 10.31 10.48 -3.81
C PRO A 132 11.30 10.99 -4.87
N LYS A 133 11.51 10.31 -6.00
CA LYS A 133 12.48 10.75 -7.02
C LYS A 133 12.00 12.03 -7.71
N ARG A 134 10.68 12.15 -7.93
CA ARG A 134 10.08 13.29 -8.64
C ARG A 134 9.49 14.36 -7.72
N ALA A 135 9.29 14.06 -6.43
CA ALA A 135 8.53 14.90 -5.50
C ALA A 135 7.11 15.22 -6.00
N THR A 136 6.51 14.27 -6.71
CA THR A 136 5.14 14.35 -7.25
C THR A 136 4.35 13.12 -6.87
N GLN A 137 3.04 13.21 -6.91
CA GLN A 137 2.13 12.08 -6.71
C GLN A 137 2.26 11.06 -7.85
N GLY A 138 2.16 9.77 -7.50
CA GLY A 138 2.02 8.69 -8.49
C GLY A 138 0.64 8.68 -9.11
N ASN A 139 0.52 8.50 -10.42
CA ASN A 139 -0.77 8.57 -11.13
C ASN A 139 -1.04 7.38 -12.06
N ALA A 140 -0.17 6.37 -12.05
CA ALA A 140 -0.31 5.18 -12.91
C ALA A 140 -1.47 4.28 -12.46
N PHE A 141 -1.69 4.19 -11.14
CA PHE A 141 -2.71 3.34 -10.54
C PHE A 141 -3.51 4.12 -9.50
N VAL A 142 -4.81 3.86 -9.41
CA VAL A 142 -5.68 4.37 -8.35
C VAL A 142 -5.82 3.40 -7.18
N SER A 143 -5.55 2.11 -7.42
CA SER A 143 -5.48 1.06 -6.41
C SER A 143 -4.41 0.03 -6.77
N VAL A 144 -3.64 -0.40 -5.78
CA VAL A 144 -2.66 -1.49 -5.87
C VAL A 144 -2.95 -2.42 -4.70
N THR A 145 -3.48 -3.61 -4.99
CA THR A 145 -3.71 -4.66 -4.00
C THR A 145 -2.72 -5.79 -4.23
N LEU A 146 -1.93 -6.13 -3.21
CA LEU A 146 -0.94 -7.20 -3.25
C LEU A 146 -1.35 -8.35 -2.32
N PHE A 147 -1.02 -9.57 -2.71
CA PHE A 147 -1.23 -10.84 -2.00
C PHE A 147 0.10 -11.56 -1.86
N THR A 148 0.45 -12.03 -0.67
CA THR A 148 1.70 -12.77 -0.44
C THR A 148 1.59 -13.65 0.82
N ASP A 149 2.42 -14.68 0.92
CA ASP A 149 2.62 -15.47 2.14
C ASP A 149 3.65 -14.83 3.10
N ALA A 150 4.44 -13.87 2.60
CA ALA A 150 5.32 -13.04 3.39
C ALA A 150 4.56 -12.16 4.41
N ASN A 151 5.30 -11.48 5.28
CA ASN A 151 4.71 -10.58 6.27
C ASN A 151 3.98 -9.39 5.62
N ASN A 152 3.01 -8.82 6.34
CA ASN A 152 2.22 -7.71 5.82
C ASN A 152 3.04 -6.42 5.71
N THR A 153 4.06 -6.24 6.56
CA THR A 153 5.02 -5.13 6.46
C THR A 153 5.64 -5.01 5.07
N THR A 154 6.11 -6.13 4.50
CA THR A 154 6.66 -6.16 3.13
C THR A 154 5.58 -5.86 2.10
N ALA A 155 4.37 -6.40 2.27
CA ALA A 155 3.24 -6.13 1.38
C ALA A 155 2.84 -4.64 1.36
N ASP A 156 2.74 -3.96 2.52
CA ASP A 156 2.44 -2.52 2.66
C ASP A 156 3.53 -1.66 2.00
N ALA A 157 4.80 -1.99 2.27
CA ALA A 157 5.94 -1.31 1.65
C ALA A 157 5.93 -1.45 0.12
N TYR A 158 5.70 -2.64 -0.40
CA TYR A 158 5.66 -2.89 -1.84
C TYR A 158 4.42 -2.30 -2.50
N ALA A 159 3.24 -2.37 -1.87
CA ALA A 159 2.03 -1.74 -2.40
C ALA A 159 2.22 -0.22 -2.53
N THR A 160 2.83 0.40 -1.53
CA THR A 160 3.18 1.83 -1.55
C THR A 160 4.19 2.13 -2.67
N ALA A 161 5.26 1.35 -2.77
CA ALA A 161 6.30 1.54 -3.78
C ALA A 161 5.74 1.40 -5.22
N VAL A 162 4.99 0.32 -5.49
CA VAL A 162 4.34 0.05 -6.78
C VAL A 162 3.37 1.18 -7.16
N SER A 163 2.65 1.74 -6.19
CA SER A 163 1.69 2.83 -6.44
C SER A 163 2.34 4.13 -6.94
N VAL A 164 3.62 4.35 -6.62
CA VAL A 164 4.34 5.58 -7.00
C VAL A 164 5.33 5.37 -8.15
N MET A 165 5.61 4.11 -8.52
CA MET A 165 6.44 3.80 -9.68
C MET A 165 5.72 4.14 -10.99
N PRO A 166 6.46 4.54 -12.05
CA PRO A 166 5.91 4.54 -13.40
C PRO A 166 5.41 3.14 -13.78
N LYS A 167 4.28 3.05 -14.48
CA LYS A 167 3.62 1.79 -14.86
C LYS A 167 4.59 0.72 -15.37
N ALA A 168 5.45 1.05 -16.34
CA ALA A 168 6.41 0.11 -16.89
C ALA A 168 7.39 -0.46 -15.85
N LYS A 169 7.85 0.37 -14.89
CA LYS A 169 8.74 -0.06 -13.81
C LYS A 169 8.00 -0.89 -12.76
N ALA A 170 6.77 -0.50 -12.42
CA ALA A 170 5.92 -1.24 -11.50
C ALA A 170 5.65 -2.67 -12.02
N LEU A 171 5.29 -2.80 -13.30
CA LEU A 171 5.04 -4.09 -13.92
C LEU A 171 6.31 -4.95 -14.05
N ALA A 172 7.46 -4.32 -14.37
CA ALA A 172 8.74 -5.03 -14.41
C ALA A 172 9.13 -5.56 -13.02
N PHE A 173 9.02 -4.73 -11.99
CA PHE A 173 9.23 -5.13 -10.60
C PHE A 173 8.33 -6.31 -10.22
N LEU A 174 7.01 -6.20 -10.41
CA LEU A 174 6.07 -7.27 -10.07
C LEU A 174 6.30 -8.56 -10.87
N LYS A 175 6.85 -8.47 -12.08
CA LYS A 175 7.20 -9.65 -12.89
C LYS A 175 8.40 -10.41 -12.30
N GLU A 176 9.36 -9.69 -11.71
CA GLU A 176 10.53 -10.28 -11.04
C GLU A 176 10.19 -10.86 -9.66
N HIS A 177 9.09 -10.39 -9.05
CA HIS A 177 8.61 -10.82 -7.74
C HIS A 177 7.46 -11.84 -7.84
N SER A 178 7.79 -13.07 -8.25
CA SER A 178 6.81 -14.15 -8.46
C SER A 178 6.08 -14.62 -7.20
N GLU A 179 6.61 -14.27 -6.02
CA GLU A 179 6.04 -14.46 -4.68
C GLU A 179 4.94 -13.45 -4.33
N ILE A 180 4.57 -12.57 -5.28
CA ILE A 180 3.51 -11.57 -5.13
C ILE A 180 2.41 -11.83 -6.17
N GLY A 181 1.19 -12.02 -5.68
CA GLY A 181 -0.03 -11.86 -6.44
C GLY A 181 -0.49 -10.41 -6.42
N TYR A 182 -1.06 -9.89 -7.50
CA TYR A 182 -1.48 -8.49 -7.53
C TYR A 182 -2.74 -8.24 -8.33
N ILE A 183 -3.47 -7.21 -7.92
CA ILE A 183 -4.53 -6.56 -8.69
C ILE A 183 -4.23 -5.06 -8.68
N LEU A 184 -3.99 -4.49 -9.86
CA LEU A 184 -3.78 -3.07 -10.08
C LEU A 184 -5.01 -2.50 -10.77
N VAL A 185 -5.48 -1.32 -10.35
CA VAL A 185 -6.57 -0.60 -11.01
C VAL A 185 -6.04 0.72 -11.55
N GLU A 186 -6.21 0.96 -12.84
CA GLU A 186 -5.80 2.18 -13.54
C GLU A 186 -6.88 3.28 -13.41
N PRO A 187 -6.55 4.57 -13.64
CA PRO A 187 -7.51 5.67 -13.49
C PRO A 187 -8.76 5.60 -14.37
N ASP A 188 -8.69 4.87 -15.48
CA ASP A 188 -9.79 4.60 -16.41
C ASP A 188 -10.63 3.36 -16.03
N GLY A 189 -10.27 2.69 -14.93
CA GLY A 189 -10.96 1.52 -14.41
C GLY A 189 -10.51 0.19 -15.00
N LYS A 190 -9.49 0.18 -15.88
CA LYS A 190 -8.84 -1.07 -16.30
C LYS A 190 -8.18 -1.74 -15.09
N ILE A 191 -8.25 -3.07 -15.02
CA ILE A 191 -7.52 -3.85 -14.02
C ILE A 191 -6.45 -4.70 -14.69
N ILE A 192 -5.35 -4.87 -13.97
CA ILE A 192 -4.22 -5.70 -14.36
C ILE A 192 -3.96 -6.64 -13.19
N GLU A 193 -4.04 -7.94 -13.43
CA GLU A 193 -3.83 -8.95 -12.40
C GLU A 193 -2.84 -10.02 -12.88
N SER A 194 -2.13 -10.62 -11.92
CA SER A 194 -1.30 -11.80 -12.16
C SER A 194 -0.92 -12.47 -10.83
N ASN A 195 -0.56 -13.75 -10.89
CA ASN A 195 -0.14 -14.60 -9.77
C ASN A 195 -1.18 -14.73 -8.63
N CYS A 196 -2.37 -14.14 -8.73
CA CYS A 196 -3.39 -14.19 -7.69
C CYS A 196 -3.82 -15.63 -7.40
N GLU A 197 -3.85 -16.49 -8.40
CA GLU A 197 -4.22 -17.90 -8.31
C GLU A 197 -3.30 -18.73 -7.40
N LYS A 198 -2.08 -18.25 -7.09
CA LYS A 198 -1.20 -18.88 -6.10
C LYS A 198 -1.71 -18.69 -4.67
N PHE A 199 -2.42 -17.58 -4.42
CA PHE A 199 -2.76 -17.12 -3.08
C PHE A 199 -4.24 -17.17 -2.77
N VAL A 200 -5.09 -16.93 -3.78
CA VAL A 200 -6.53 -16.71 -3.61
C VAL A 200 -7.35 -17.30 -4.75
N TYR A 201 -8.59 -17.70 -4.44
CA TYR A 201 -9.66 -17.84 -5.42
C TYR A 201 -10.40 -16.51 -5.52
N LEU A 202 -10.41 -15.91 -6.73
CA LEU A 202 -11.10 -14.65 -6.99
C LEU A 202 -12.50 -14.88 -7.57
N VAL A 203 -13.48 -14.19 -6.99
CA VAL A 203 -14.84 -14.07 -7.50
C VAL A 203 -15.09 -12.61 -7.84
N TRP A 204 -15.30 -12.33 -9.12
CA TRP A 204 -15.54 -10.97 -9.63
C TRP A 204 -17.03 -10.64 -9.62
N TYR A 205 -17.39 -9.49 -9.07
CA TYR A 205 -18.78 -8.98 -9.06
C TYR A 205 -19.05 -8.00 -10.20
N VAL A 206 -18.01 -7.29 -10.63
CA VAL A 206 -18.05 -6.35 -11.75
C VAL A 206 -16.86 -6.68 -12.66
N ARG A 207 -17.10 -6.76 -13.97
CA ARG A 207 -16.04 -6.91 -14.96
C ARG A 207 -15.64 -5.56 -15.54
N GLU A 208 -14.41 -5.51 -16.02
CA GLU A 208 -13.76 -4.33 -16.56
C GLU A 208 -14.49 -3.63 -17.72
N PRO A 209 -14.32 -2.30 -17.84
CA PRO A 209 -13.66 -1.41 -16.88
C PRO A 209 -14.55 -1.12 -15.66
N LEU A 210 -13.93 -0.93 -14.50
CA LEU A 210 -14.63 -0.45 -13.31
C LEU A 210 -15.15 0.98 -13.57
N LYS A 211 -16.47 1.13 -13.54
CA LYS A 211 -17.12 2.42 -13.76
C LYS A 211 -17.09 3.27 -12.48
N ARG A 212 -16.90 4.57 -12.66
CA ARG A 212 -17.14 5.59 -11.63
C ARG A 212 -18.63 5.75 -11.34
#